data_AF-A0A5N4EHR0-F1
#
_entry.id   AF-A0A5N4EHR0-F1
#
_cell.length_a   1.000
_cell.length_b   1.000
_cell.length_c   1.000
_cell.angle_alpha   90.00
_cell.angle_beta   90.00
_cell.angle_gamma   90.00
#
_symmetry.space_group_name_H-M   'P 1'
#
loop_
_entity.id
_entity.type
_entity.pdbx_description
1 polymer ?
#
loop_
_entity_poly.entity_id
_entity_poly.type
_entity_poly.pdbx_seq_one_letter_code
_entity_poly.pdbx_strand_id
1 'polypeptide(L)'
;MILDVPWYGFFQMVHHFLKFLEGLNLLFIASIDTPWWQEFVNFVILSCDSGSPSSGADMAKLKNHTTHNQSQKWHRNGIQNPRSQQHKSLEGVDPEFPRNARFAKKHNKEGLKRMQANNTKATGAHAEAVKALVKPKEAFKNLDFEFYIYD
;
A
#
# COMPACT_ATOMS: atom_id res chain seq x y z
N MET A 1 -9.38 -2.42 23.37
CA MET A 1 -8.45 -1.73 22.46
C MET A 1 -7.47 -0.97 23.32
N ILE A 2 -6.22 -1.43 23.27
CA ILE A 2 -5.07 -0.87 23.98
C ILE A 2 -4.85 0.52 23.42
N LEU A 3 -5.10 1.55 24.23
CA LEU A 3 -4.50 2.85 23.96
C LEU A 3 -3.11 2.76 24.59
N ASP A 4 -2.13 2.47 23.75
CA ASP A 4 -0.73 2.72 24.09
C ASP A 4 -0.63 4.22 24.43
N VAL A 5 -0.44 4.51 25.70
CA VAL A 5 -0.14 5.84 26.22
C VAL A 5 1.38 5.96 26.20
N PRO A 6 2.02 6.44 25.11
CA PRO A 6 3.49 6.53 25.03
C PRO A 6 4.09 7.44 26.11
N TRP A 7 3.24 8.23 26.78
CA TRP A 7 3.62 9.14 27.84
C TRP A 7 3.73 8.45 29.22
N TYR A 8 3.07 7.31 29.45
CA TYR A 8 3.10 6.67 30.77
C TYR A 8 4.51 6.13 31.10
N GLY A 9 5.22 5.60 30.09
CA GLY A 9 6.60 5.18 30.24
C GLY A 9 7.57 6.34 30.52
N PHE A 10 7.35 7.49 29.86
CA PHE A 10 8.15 8.69 30.11
C PHE A 10 7.93 9.24 31.53
N PHE A 11 6.68 9.27 32.01
CA PHE A 11 6.37 9.69 33.37
C PHE A 11 6.96 8.75 34.43
N GLN A 12 6.95 7.44 34.20
CA GLN A 12 7.62 6.48 35.07
C GLN A 12 9.14 6.67 35.09
N MET A 13 9.76 6.93 33.94
CA MET A 13 11.19 7.20 33.84
C MET A 13 11.59 8.47 34.60
N VAL A 14 10.80 9.56 34.46
CA VAL A 14 11.03 10.82 35.18
C VAL A 14 10.82 10.65 36.68
N HIS A 15 9.79 9.93 37.10
CA HIS A 15 9.50 9.68 38.52
C HIS A 15 10.58 8.80 39.19
N HIS A 16 11.09 7.78 38.50
CA HIS A 16 12.21 6.98 38.98
C HIS A 16 13.53 7.75 39.00
N PHE A 17 13.76 8.64 38.02
CA PHE A 17 14.93 9.51 37.99
C PHE A 17 14.91 10.55 39.13
N LEU A 18 13.75 11.12 39.45
CA LEU A 18 13.57 12.02 40.61
C LEU A 18 13.85 11.31 41.94
N LYS A 19 13.37 10.07 42.11
CA LYS A 19 13.69 9.25 43.30
C LYS A 19 15.16 8.82 43.38
N PHE A 20 15.85 8.71 42.24
CA PHE A 20 17.29 8.43 42.21
C PHE A 20 18.11 9.65 42.68
N LEU A 21 17.63 10.87 42.44
CA LEU A 21 18.27 12.10 42.87
C LEU A 21 18.08 12.38 44.38
N GLU A 22 17.05 11.83 45.02
CA GLU A 22 16.81 11.95 46.47
C GLU A 22 17.89 11.26 47.33
N GLY A 23 18.70 10.36 46.75
CA GLY A 23 19.78 9.65 47.42
C GLY A 23 21.18 10.28 47.25
N LEU A 24 21.32 11.36 46.50
CA LEU A 24 22.60 12.01 46.25
C LEU A 24 22.81 13.18 47.23
N ASN A 25 23.93 13.14 47.95
CA ASN A 25 24.36 14.14 48.92
C ASN A 25 24.27 15.56 48.29
N LEU A 26 23.68 16.53 49.00
CA LEU A 26 23.40 17.88 48.50
C LEU A 26 24.65 18.61 47.94
N LEU A 27 25.85 18.16 48.33
CA LEU A 27 27.12 18.68 47.81
C LEU A 27 27.42 18.25 46.35
N PHE A 28 26.80 17.19 45.83
CA PHE A 28 27.02 16.71 44.45
C PHE A 28 26.06 17.34 43.43
N ILE A 29 24.83 17.67 43.86
CA ILE A 29 23.80 18.32 43.02
C ILE A 29 24.19 19.77 42.70
N ALA A 30 24.89 20.45 43.62
CA ALA A 30 25.35 21.83 43.41
C ALA A 30 26.53 21.99 42.43
N SER A 31 27.15 20.88 41.96
CA SER A 31 28.28 20.91 41.01
C SER A 31 27.87 20.59 39.57
N ILE A 32 26.58 20.29 39.32
CA ILE A 32 26.05 20.08 37.97
C ILE A 32 25.45 21.41 37.50
N ASP A 33 26.25 22.24 36.82
CA ASP A 33 25.74 23.36 36.03
C ASP A 33 24.89 22.81 34.87
N THR A 34 23.58 22.66 35.11
CA THR A 34 22.60 22.27 34.09
C THR A 34 21.70 23.47 33.75
N PRO A 35 22.00 24.19 32.65
CA PRO A 35 21.19 25.33 32.17
C PRO A 35 19.70 25.00 31.96
N TRP A 36 19.40 23.72 31.74
CA TRP A 36 18.05 23.19 31.47
C TRP A 36 17.07 23.32 32.64
N TRP A 37 17.54 23.45 33.89
CA TRP A 37 16.64 23.58 35.04
C TRP A 37 15.99 24.96 35.12
N GLN A 38 16.70 26.01 34.69
CA GLN A 38 16.16 27.37 34.61
C GLN A 38 15.15 27.51 33.46
N GLU A 39 15.38 26.85 32.33
CA GLU A 39 14.42 26.83 31.22
C GLU A 39 13.13 26.08 31.59
N PHE A 40 13.23 24.99 32.36
CA PHE A 40 12.06 24.25 32.83
C PHE A 40 11.20 25.05 33.81
N VAL A 41 11.82 25.77 34.75
CA VAL A 41 11.09 26.66 35.68
C VAL A 41 10.42 27.81 34.92
N ASN A 42 11.09 28.39 33.93
CA ASN A 42 10.50 29.42 33.08
C ASN A 42 9.33 28.89 32.23
N PHE A 43 9.39 27.64 31.75
CA PHE A 43 8.27 26.98 31.03
C PHE A 43 7.04 26.79 31.93
N VAL A 44 7.24 26.40 33.19
CA VAL A 44 6.15 26.23 34.17
C VAL A 44 5.53 27.57 34.55
N ILE A 45 6.33 28.62 34.74
CA ILE A 45 5.83 29.97 35.11
C ILE A 45 5.07 30.61 33.94
N LEU A 46 5.57 30.54 32.70
CA LEU A 46 4.89 31.09 31.51
C LEU A 46 3.61 30.34 31.10
N SER A 47 3.39 29.13 31.61
CA SER A 47 2.16 28.37 31.36
C SER A 47 0.99 28.80 32.25
N CYS A 48 1.26 29.55 33.33
CA CYS A 48 0.24 29.96 34.31
C CYS A 48 -0.45 31.30 34.01
N ASP A 49 0.01 32.07 33.01
CA ASP A 49 -0.66 33.31 32.56
C ASP A 49 -1.62 33.07 31.39
N SER A 50 -2.46 32.03 31.48
CA SER A 50 -3.66 31.95 30.64
C SER A 50 -4.84 32.55 31.39
N GLY A 51 -5.37 33.62 30.81
CA GLY A 51 -6.36 34.51 31.42
C GLY A 51 -7.56 33.79 32.06
N SER A 52 -8.00 34.38 33.17
CA SER A 52 -9.21 34.03 33.91
C SER A 52 -10.43 33.86 32.98
N PRO A 53 -11.15 32.72 33.01
CA PRO A 53 -12.40 32.58 32.27
C PRO A 53 -13.49 33.36 33.00
N SER A 54 -13.91 34.49 32.43
CA SER A 54 -15.05 35.27 32.92
C SER A 54 -16.30 34.39 32.96
N SER A 55 -16.80 34.16 34.17
CA SER A 55 -18.05 33.45 34.46
C SER A 55 -19.24 34.21 33.88
N GLY A 56 -19.74 33.76 32.73
CA GLY A 56 -20.94 34.26 32.07
C GLY A 56 -21.52 33.16 31.19
N ALA A 57 -21.96 32.07 31.82
CA ALA A 57 -22.50 30.90 31.13
C ALA A 57 -23.95 31.15 30.68
N ASP A 58 -24.13 31.97 29.65
CA ASP A 58 -25.27 31.77 28.75
C ASP A 58 -25.01 30.47 27.99
N MET A 59 -25.92 29.51 28.09
CA MET A 59 -25.88 28.25 27.35
C MET A 59 -26.06 28.57 25.85
N ALA A 60 -24.96 28.99 25.21
CA ALA A 60 -24.95 29.36 23.81
C ALA A 60 -25.33 28.14 22.98
N LYS A 61 -26.51 28.20 22.35
CA LYS A 61 -27.00 27.12 21.48
C LYS A 61 -25.97 26.90 20.37
N LEU A 62 -25.34 25.73 20.36
CA LEU A 62 -24.41 25.32 19.30
C LEU A 62 -25.17 24.67 18.14
N LYS A 63 -24.61 24.74 16.93
CA LYS A 63 -25.15 24.02 15.76
C LYS A 63 -25.01 22.50 16.00
N ASN A 64 -26.13 21.78 16.01
CA ASN A 64 -26.15 20.35 16.33
C ASN A 64 -25.57 19.43 15.21
N HIS A 65 -25.53 19.88 13.95
CA HIS A 65 -25.01 19.09 12.84
C HIS A 65 -24.58 19.97 11.65
N THR A 66 -23.46 19.64 11.00
CA THR A 66 -22.99 20.31 9.77
C THR A 66 -22.16 19.41 8.86
N THR A 67 -22.49 19.42 7.56
CA THR A 67 -21.77 18.70 6.49
C THR A 67 -20.91 19.66 5.63
N HIS A 68 -20.86 20.95 5.98
CA HIS A 68 -20.30 22.02 5.14
C HIS A 68 -18.89 21.75 4.61
N ASN A 69 -17.94 21.43 5.50
CA ASN A 69 -16.54 21.21 5.13
C ASN A 69 -16.20 19.72 4.90
N GLN A 70 -17.19 18.82 4.85
CA GLN A 70 -16.89 17.38 4.72
C GLN A 70 -16.42 17.05 3.30
N SER A 71 -17.13 17.55 2.29
CA SER A 71 -16.77 17.34 0.88
C SER A 71 -15.39 17.91 0.55
N GLN A 72 -15.08 19.13 1.01
CA GLN A 72 -13.77 19.74 0.77
C GLN A 72 -12.64 18.91 1.38
N LYS A 73 -12.81 18.38 2.60
CA LYS A 73 -11.83 17.49 3.24
C LYS A 73 -11.65 16.17 2.48
N TRP A 74 -12.72 15.53 2.01
CA TRP A 74 -12.63 14.30 1.22
C TRP A 74 -11.88 14.52 -0.11
N HIS A 75 -12.04 15.70 -0.71
CA HIS A 75 -11.37 16.04 -1.96
C HIS A 75 -9.95 16.61 -1.80
N ARG A 76 -9.49 16.96 -0.58
CA ARG A 76 -8.08 17.40 -0.36
C ARG A 76 -7.06 16.37 -0.86
N ASN A 77 -7.33 15.09 -0.66
CA ASN A 77 -6.48 13.97 -1.11
C ASN A 77 -7.07 13.23 -2.34
N GLY A 78 -8.22 13.71 -2.85
CA GLY A 78 -9.02 13.01 -3.85
C GLY A 78 -9.73 11.76 -3.31
N ILE A 79 -10.96 11.53 -3.77
CA ILE A 79 -11.67 10.27 -3.51
C ILE A 79 -11.14 9.24 -4.50
N GLN A 80 -10.35 8.30 -4.02
CA GLN A 80 -9.70 7.29 -4.85
C GLN A 80 -10.65 6.13 -5.16
N ASN A 81 -10.71 5.73 -6.43
CA ASN A 81 -11.42 4.52 -6.83
C ASN A 81 -10.65 3.28 -6.36
N PRO A 82 -11.34 2.19 -5.98
CA PRO A 82 -10.67 0.94 -5.63
C PRO A 82 -9.85 0.43 -6.82
N ARG A 83 -8.65 -0.09 -6.54
CA ARG A 83 -7.75 -0.59 -7.57
C ARG A 83 -8.37 -1.80 -8.28
N SER A 84 -8.56 -1.71 -9.60
CA SER A 84 -8.93 -2.86 -10.42
C SER A 84 -7.73 -3.83 -10.54
N GLN A 85 -7.95 -5.09 -10.19
CA GLN A 85 -6.98 -6.17 -10.41
C GLN A 85 -7.45 -7.06 -11.58
N GLN A 86 -6.51 -7.57 -12.38
CA GLN A 86 -6.82 -8.48 -13.51
C GLN A 86 -7.47 -9.78 -13.03
N HIS A 87 -7.08 -10.28 -11.86
CA HIS A 87 -7.65 -11.46 -11.25
C HIS A 87 -8.14 -11.12 -9.84
N LYS A 88 -9.43 -11.32 -9.59
CA LYS A 88 -10.07 -11.11 -8.29
C LYS A 88 -10.02 -12.41 -7.46
N SER A 89 -10.22 -12.30 -6.14
CA SER A 89 -10.39 -13.48 -5.29
C SER A 89 -11.67 -14.24 -5.65
N LEU A 90 -11.67 -15.56 -5.38
CA LEU A 90 -12.86 -16.43 -5.52
C LEU A 90 -13.63 -16.53 -4.18
N GLU A 91 -13.48 -15.53 -3.32
CA GLU A 91 -14.18 -15.47 -2.04
C GLU A 91 -15.67 -15.20 -2.28
N GLY A 92 -16.55 -15.89 -1.53
CA GLY A 92 -18.00 -15.78 -1.70
C GLY A 92 -18.58 -16.53 -2.91
N VAL A 93 -17.75 -17.26 -3.68
CA VAL A 93 -18.23 -18.19 -4.72
C VAL A 93 -18.74 -19.46 -4.05
N ASP A 94 -19.77 -20.08 -4.64
CA ASP A 94 -20.33 -21.37 -4.18
C ASP A 94 -19.22 -22.40 -3.93
N PRO A 95 -19.19 -23.11 -2.77
CA PRO A 95 -18.08 -24.00 -2.41
C PRO A 95 -17.83 -25.18 -3.37
N GLU A 96 -18.82 -25.61 -4.14
CA GLU A 96 -18.68 -26.75 -5.06
C GLU A 96 -17.75 -26.41 -6.24
N PHE A 97 -17.88 -25.18 -6.76
CA PHE A 97 -17.12 -24.69 -7.90
C PHE A 97 -15.59 -24.67 -7.68
N PRO A 98 -15.03 -23.98 -6.65
CA PRO A 98 -13.60 -23.97 -6.41
C PRO A 98 -13.09 -25.34 -5.98
N ARG A 99 -13.93 -26.21 -5.41
CA ARG A 99 -13.54 -27.59 -5.05
C ARG A 99 -13.22 -28.39 -6.31
N ASN A 100 -14.11 -28.39 -7.30
CA ASN A 100 -13.86 -29.06 -8.58
C ASN A 100 -12.68 -28.41 -9.33
N ALA A 101 -12.63 -27.08 -9.41
CA ALA A 101 -11.55 -26.37 -10.09
C ALA A 101 -10.16 -26.65 -9.47
N ARG A 102 -10.08 -26.82 -8.14
CA ARG A 102 -8.85 -27.22 -7.44
C ARG A 102 -8.41 -28.62 -7.86
N PHE A 103 -9.32 -29.58 -7.96
CA PHE A 103 -8.99 -30.93 -8.44
C PHE A 103 -8.50 -30.91 -9.89
N ALA A 104 -9.20 -30.22 -10.79
CA ALA A 104 -8.77 -30.09 -12.18
C ALA A 104 -7.36 -29.49 -12.32
N LYS A 105 -7.06 -28.41 -11.58
CA LYS A 105 -5.73 -27.79 -11.55
C LYS A 105 -4.66 -28.73 -10.96
N LYS A 106 -5.00 -29.52 -9.94
CA LYS A 106 -4.09 -30.47 -9.28
C LYS A 106 -3.59 -31.57 -10.23
N HIS A 107 -4.46 -32.07 -11.10
CA HIS A 107 -4.15 -33.20 -12.01
C HIS A 107 -3.63 -32.76 -13.39
N ASN A 108 -3.57 -31.46 -13.70
CA ASN A 108 -3.09 -30.96 -15.00
C ASN A 108 -1.62 -31.38 -15.30
N LYS A 109 -0.81 -31.62 -14.27
CA LYS A 109 0.58 -32.10 -14.42
C LYS A 109 0.70 -33.43 -15.19
N GLU A 110 -0.31 -34.28 -15.14
CA GLU A 110 -0.32 -35.60 -15.79
C GLU A 110 -0.42 -35.46 -17.33
N GLY A 111 -1.13 -34.44 -17.81
CA GLY A 111 -1.31 -34.16 -19.24
C GLY A 111 -0.17 -33.36 -19.88
N LEU A 112 0.80 -32.89 -19.10
CA LEU A 112 1.80 -31.90 -19.55
C LEU A 112 2.63 -32.40 -20.74
N LYS A 113 3.07 -33.67 -20.72
CA LYS A 113 3.88 -34.25 -21.81
C LYS A 113 3.11 -34.28 -23.14
N ARG A 114 1.83 -34.62 -23.10
CA ARG A 114 0.95 -34.64 -24.27
C ARG A 114 0.74 -33.23 -24.81
N MET A 115 0.53 -32.26 -23.92
CA MET A 115 0.39 -30.85 -24.29
C MET A 115 1.67 -30.31 -24.94
N GLN A 116 2.84 -30.59 -24.36
CA GLN A 116 4.12 -30.18 -24.95
C GLN A 116 4.32 -30.77 -26.35
N ALA A 117 4.07 -32.06 -26.53
CA ALA A 117 4.19 -32.72 -27.83
C ALA A 117 3.19 -32.17 -28.87
N ASN A 118 1.99 -31.75 -28.46
CA ASN A 118 1.04 -31.12 -29.36
C ASN A 118 1.44 -29.68 -29.71
N ASN A 119 1.91 -28.91 -28.72
CA ASN A 119 2.39 -27.56 -28.91
C ASN A 119 3.61 -27.52 -29.84
N THR A 120 4.58 -28.42 -29.68
CA THR A 120 5.75 -28.48 -30.58
C THR A 120 5.37 -28.82 -32.01
N LYS A 121 4.39 -29.71 -32.20
CA LYS A 121 3.82 -30.00 -33.53
C LYS A 121 3.14 -28.77 -34.13
N ALA A 122 2.34 -28.05 -33.34
CA ALA A 122 1.67 -26.84 -33.79
C ALA A 122 2.66 -25.72 -34.14
N THR A 123 3.72 -25.52 -33.34
CA THR A 123 4.77 -24.53 -33.64
C THR A 123 5.58 -24.93 -34.87
N GLY A 124 5.85 -26.23 -35.07
CA GLY A 124 6.50 -26.75 -36.27
C GLY A 124 5.68 -26.46 -37.53
N ALA A 125 4.39 -26.81 -37.52
CA ALA A 125 3.49 -26.52 -38.63
C ALA A 125 3.37 -25.02 -38.92
N HIS A 126 3.32 -24.18 -37.88
CA HIS A 126 3.32 -22.73 -38.04
C HIS A 126 4.62 -22.23 -38.68
N ALA A 127 5.78 -22.74 -38.27
CA ALA A 127 7.07 -22.37 -38.85
C ALA A 127 7.18 -22.78 -40.33
N GLU A 128 6.68 -23.96 -40.69
CA GLU A 128 6.62 -24.43 -42.08
C GLU A 128 5.69 -23.55 -42.92
N ALA A 129 4.52 -23.19 -42.41
CA ALA A 129 3.58 -22.30 -43.08
C ALA A 129 4.16 -20.90 -43.30
N VAL A 130 4.82 -20.33 -42.28
CA VAL A 130 5.53 -19.04 -42.41
C VAL A 130 6.64 -19.15 -43.45
N LYS A 131 7.42 -20.22 -43.44
CA LYS A 131 8.49 -20.45 -44.42
C LYS A 131 7.94 -20.57 -45.85
N ALA A 132 6.79 -21.20 -46.03
CA ALA A 132 6.11 -21.30 -47.33
C ALA A 132 5.62 -19.92 -47.82
N LEU A 133 5.06 -19.09 -46.93
CA LEU A 133 4.60 -17.74 -47.26
C LEU A 133 5.75 -16.75 -47.57
N VAL A 134 6.96 -17.00 -47.05
CA VAL A 134 8.16 -16.22 -47.40
C VAL A 134 8.74 -16.63 -48.77
N LYS A 135 8.34 -17.78 -49.33
CA LYS A 135 8.84 -18.34 -50.61
C LYS A 135 8.01 -18.09 -51.91
N PRO A 136 7.11 -17.09 -52.07
CA PRO A 136 6.39 -16.93 -53.34
C PRO A 136 7.22 -16.26 -54.46
N LYS A 137 8.34 -15.60 -54.15
CA LYS A 137 9.04 -14.72 -55.11
C LYS A 137 9.90 -15.42 -56.17
N GLU A 138 10.17 -16.72 -56.04
CA GLU A 138 11.00 -17.46 -57.00
C GLU A 138 10.19 -18.10 -58.13
N ALA A 139 8.90 -18.35 -57.93
CA ALA A 139 8.02 -18.95 -58.94
C ALA A 139 7.58 -17.96 -60.04
N PHE A 140 7.54 -16.65 -59.74
CA PHE A 140 7.14 -15.63 -60.73
C PHE A 140 8.25 -15.28 -61.72
N LYS A 141 9.53 -15.49 -61.37
CA LYS A 141 10.65 -15.12 -62.25
C LYS A 141 10.81 -16.02 -63.49
N ASN A 142 10.22 -17.22 -63.46
CA ASN A 142 10.32 -18.19 -64.56
C ASN A 142 9.10 -18.16 -65.50
N LEU A 143 8.01 -17.50 -65.11
CA LEU A 143 6.79 -17.37 -65.94
C LEU A 143 6.81 -16.15 -66.87
N ASP A 144 7.73 -15.20 -66.64
CA ASP A 144 7.85 -13.98 -67.45
C ASP A 144 8.73 -14.17 -68.71
N PHE A 145 9.51 -15.27 -68.82
CA PHE A 145 10.43 -15.49 -69.95
C PHE A 145 9.85 -16.31 -71.13
N GLU A 146 8.74 -17.02 -70.95
CA GLU A 146 8.10 -17.82 -72.03
C GLU A 146 7.03 -17.05 -72.81
N PHE A 147 6.67 -15.82 -72.41
CA PHE A 147 5.65 -15.02 -73.09
C PHE A 147 6.18 -14.07 -74.18
N TYR A 148 7.50 -14.06 -74.45
CA TYR A 148 8.16 -13.16 -75.42
C TYR A 148 8.84 -13.88 -76.59
N ILE A 149 8.34 -15.06 -76.97
CA ILE A 149 8.70 -15.71 -78.24
C ILE A 149 7.42 -16.27 -78.86
N TYR A 150 6.51 -15.43 -79.36
CA TYR A 150 5.52 -15.71 -80.42
C TYR A 150 4.70 -14.43 -80.72
N ASP A 151 5.28 -13.55 -81.55
CA ASP A 151 4.74 -12.81 -82.72
C ASP A 151 5.65 -11.61 -83.04
#